data_AF-A2D5U9-F1
#
_entry.id   AF-A2D5U9-F1
#
_cell.length_a   1.000
_cell.length_b   1.000
_cell.length_c   1.000
_cell.angle_alpha   90.00
_cell.angle_beta   90.00
_cell.angle_gamma   90.00
#
_symmetry.space_group_name_H-M   'P 1'
#
loop_
_entity.id
_entity.type
_entity.pdbx_description
1 polymer ?
#
loop_
_entity_poly.entity_id
_entity_poly.type
_entity_poly.pdbx_seq_one_letter_code
_entity_poly.pdbx_strand_id
1 'polypeptide(L)' 'GQRKKNDRMTYEKLSRALRYYYKTGILERVDRRLVYKFGKNAHGWQEDKL' A
#
# COMPACT_ATOMS: atom_id res chain seq x y z
N GLY A 1 -0.25 13.53 -2.22
CA GLY A 1 0.56 14.66 -1.73
C GLY A 1 -0.24 15.64 -0.90
N GLN A 2 -1.40 16.05 -1.42
CA GLN A 2 -2.32 17.04 -0.82
C GLN A 2 -2.57 16.85 0.69
N ARG A 3 -2.93 15.65 1.14
CA ARG A 3 -3.15 15.35 2.58
C ARG A 3 -1.98 15.74 3.49
N LYS A 4 -0.74 15.67 2.98
CA LYS A 4 0.48 16.02 3.71
C LYS A 4 1.08 17.35 3.24
N LYS A 5 0.30 18.19 2.55
CA LYS A 5 0.71 19.47 1.96
C LYS A 5 2.02 19.38 1.16
N ASN A 6 2.21 18.26 0.45
CA ASN A 6 3.37 18.01 -0.40
C ASN A 6 2.92 17.93 -1.85
N ASP A 7 3.12 19.02 -2.57
CA ASP A 7 2.83 19.20 -4.00
C ASP A 7 3.75 18.33 -4.89
N ARG A 8 4.98 18.05 -4.45
CA ARG A 8 5.97 17.21 -5.14
C ARG A 8 5.76 15.71 -4.96
N MET A 9 4.61 15.26 -4.44
CA MET A 9 4.33 13.83 -4.28
C MET A 9 3.95 13.19 -5.61
N THR A 10 4.69 12.15 -6.01
CA THR A 10 4.46 11.41 -7.25
C THR A 10 4.16 9.94 -6.98
N TYR A 11 3.70 9.20 -7.99
CA TYR A 11 3.42 7.77 -7.87
C TYR A 11 4.68 6.94 -7.57
N GLU A 12 5.85 7.35 -8.06
CA GLU A 12 7.15 6.71 -7.83
C GLU A 12 7.52 6.79 -6.34
N LYS A 13 7.30 7.95 -5.71
CA LYS A 13 7.54 8.14 -4.26
C LYS A 13 6.53 7.35 -3.42
N LEU A 14 5.26 7.34 -3.83
CA LEU A 14 4.22 6.56 -3.18
C LEU A 14 4.52 5.05 -3.29
N SER A 15 4.85 4.55 -4.48
CA SER A 15 5.18 3.14 -4.69
C SER A 15 6.45 2.73 -3.93
N ARG A 16 7.43 3.63 -3.77
CA ARG A 16 8.58 3.40 -2.88
C ARG A 16 8.18 3.22 -1.43
N ALA A 17 7.21 4.00 -0.95
CA ALA A 17 6.65 3.86 0.39
C ALA A 17 5.89 2.53 0.54
N LEU A 18 5.06 2.17 -0.45
CA LEU A 18 4.33 0.90 -0.45
C LEU A 18 5.26 -0.32 -0.36
N ARG A 19 6.43 -0.29 -1.00
CA ARG A 19 7.41 -1.39 -0.90
C ARG A 19 7.96 -1.60 0.51
N TYR A 20 8.02 -0.57 1.35
CA TYR A 20 8.44 -0.76 2.75
C TYR A 20 7.45 -1.63 3.54
N TYR A 21 6.18 -1.65 3.14
CA TYR A 21 5.17 -2.47 3.79
C TYR A 21 5.30 -3.98 3.53
N TYR A 22 6.15 -4.39 2.58
CA TYR A 22 6.47 -5.81 2.40
C TYR A 22 7.21 -6.37 3.61
N LYS A 23 8.14 -5.59 4.20
CA LYS A 23 8.87 -6.02 5.40
C LYS A 23 7.96 -6.13 6.62
N THR A 24 6.97 -5.24 6.73
CA THR A 24 6.04 -5.22 7.86
C THR A 24 4.85 -6.15 7.68
N GLY A 25 4.68 -6.77 6.50
CA GLY A 25 3.57 -7.68 6.20
C GLY A 25 2.21 -7.01 6.03
N ILE A 26 2.16 -5.67 5.90
CA ILE A 26 0.93 -4.92 5.62
C ILE A 26 0.53 -5.11 4.15
N LEU A 27 1.51 -5.22 3.25
CA LEU A 27 1.29 -5.56 1.84
C LEU A 27 2.09 -6.80 1.46
N GLU A 28 1.54 -7.58 0.55
CA GLU A 28 2.24 -8.68 -0.13
C GLU A 28 2.67 -8.24 -1.53
N ARG A 29 3.83 -8.74 -1.99
CA ARG A 29 4.33 -8.48 -3.34
C ARG A 29 3.47 -9.23 -4.36
N VAL A 30 3.06 -8.53 -5.42
CA VAL A 30 2.35 -9.10 -6.58
C VAL A 30 3.17 -8.81 -7.82
N ASP A 31 3.37 -9.81 -8.68
CA ASP A 31 4.10 -9.65 -9.94
C ASP A 31 3.20 -9.16 -11.08
N ARG A 32 2.55 -8.00 -10.86
CA ARG A 32 1.70 -7.33 -11.85
C ARG A 32 1.72 -5.82 -11.62
N ARG A 33 1.80 -5.04 -12.70
CA ARG A 33 1.88 -3.57 -12.62
C ARG A 33 0.59 -2.98 -12.04
N LEU A 34 0.75 -2.02 -11.13
CA LEU A 34 -0.34 -1.29 -10.45
C LEU A 34 -1.25 -2.17 -9.57
N VAL A 35 -0.88 -3.42 -9.32
CA VAL A 35 -1.66 -4.33 -8.46
C VAL A 35 -0.98 -4.49 -7.11
N TYR A 36 -1.76 -4.37 -6.05
CA TYR A 36 -1.32 -4.51 -4.67
C TYR A 36 -2.26 -5.46 -3.93
N LYS A 37 -1.71 -6.19 -2.96
CA LYS A 37 -2.46 -7.15 -2.15
C LYS A 37 -2.23 -6.83 -0.67
N PHE A 38 -3.30 -6.73 0.09
CA PHE A 38 -3.23 -6.64 1.55
C PHE A 38 -2.64 -7.93 2.13
N GLY A 39 -1.65 -7.79 2.99
CA GLY A 39 -1.00 -8.90 3.68
C GLY A 39 -1.69 -9.24 5.00
N LYS A 40 -1.20 -10.30 5.65
CA LYS A 40 -1.73 -10.82 6.92
C LYS A 40 -1.79 -9.80 8.08
N ASN A 41 -0.98 -8.74 8.05
CA ASN A 41 -0.96 -7.71 9.09
C ASN A 41 -1.82 -6.48 8.73
N ALA A 42 -2.58 -6.54 7.63
CA ALA A 42 -3.54 -5.50 7.27
C ALA A 42 -4.92 -5.83 7.86
N HIS A 43 -5.60 -4.81 8.40
CA HIS A 43 -6.89 -4.93 9.05
C HIS A 43 -7.89 -3.92 8.48
N GLY A 44 -9.19 -4.15 8.70
CA GLY A 44 -10.26 -3.20 8.32
C GLY A 44 -10.51 -3.04 6.81
N TRP A 45 -10.01 -3.96 5.98
CA TRP A 45 -10.23 -3.96 4.52
C TRP A 45 -11.13 -5.09 4.03
N GLN A 46 -11.29 -6.15 4.83
CA GLN A 46 -12.18 -7.27 4.52
C GLN A 46 -13.61 -6.84 4.87
N GLU A 47 -14.56 -7.17 4.00
CA GLU A 47 -15.97 -7.09 4.36
C GLU A 47 -16.21 -8.01 5.57
N ASP A 48 -17.03 -7.56 6.53
CA ASP A 48 -17.49 -8.44 7.60
C ASP A 48 -18.06 -9.69 6.94
N LYS A 49 -17.48 -10.85 7.23
CA LYS A 49 -18.07 -12.13 6.87
C LYS A 49 -19.32 -12.29 7.72
N LEU A 50 -20.44 -11.80 7.19
CA LEU A 50 -21.79 -12.16 7.60
C LEU A 50 -21.95 -13.69 7.61
#